data_AF-A0A7S1FXR8-F1
#
_entry.id   AF-A0A7S1FXR8-F1
#
_cell.length_a   1.000
_cell.length_b   1.000
_cell.length_c   1.000
_cell.angle_alpha   90.00
_cell.angle_beta   90.00
_cell.angle_gamma   90.00
#
_symmetry.space_group_name_H-M   'P 1'
#
loop_
_entity.id
_entity.type
_entity.pdbx_description
1 polymer ?
#
loop_
_entity_poly.entity_id
_entity_poly.type
_entity_poly.pdbx_seq_one_letter_code
_entity_poly.pdbx_strand_id
1 'polypeptide(L)'
;SGLPPIRVTFGNLSIFGRRGKEGAVLYLDPADQSWASREPQPEACDDDLDGAPLDVLQRRLQTAVPGCTEQRKRGPFVPHMTVCHYETFEEAERARDAASPRDTDPSPAEGGGRGDLADARADERADRAGLAKDATIDLPITIEVDEIYVLRRSGDGGQFEMVAALSLGGEAGDVRDGGGRGTTWYDPPVPLEGMPKEEEDWVRSRRMELKARRNKKWKRGGRRGGRGRRRSDGNDRRGPSKSKDTPEEIEAKRKARRLKREKLLMEAATLEEDVEG
;
A
#
# COMPACT_ATOMS: atom_id res chain seq x y z
N SER A 1 24.38 16.27 -5.69
CA SER A 1 23.78 16.69 -6.97
C SER A 1 22.32 16.29 -6.97
N GLY A 2 21.44 17.19 -7.43
CA GLY A 2 20.02 16.85 -7.64
C GLY A 2 19.90 15.74 -8.68
N LEU A 3 18.97 14.82 -8.49
CA LEU A 3 18.61 13.86 -9.54
C LEU A 3 17.85 14.62 -10.64
N PRO A 4 18.06 14.34 -11.94
CA PRO A 4 17.24 14.91 -13.00
C PRO A 4 15.77 14.48 -12.85
N PRO A 5 14.81 15.14 -13.53
CA PRO A 5 13.44 14.66 -13.59
C PRO A 5 13.42 13.23 -14.13
N ILE A 6 12.55 12.40 -13.57
CA ILE A 6 12.48 10.97 -13.91
C ILE A 6 11.28 10.75 -14.82
N ARG A 7 11.52 10.30 -16.05
CA ARG A 7 10.46 9.91 -16.97
C ARG A 7 10.09 8.44 -16.75
N VAL A 8 8.84 8.17 -16.39
CA VAL A 8 8.31 6.82 -16.15
C VAL A 8 7.26 6.52 -17.20
N THR A 9 7.46 5.46 -17.97
CA THR A 9 6.46 4.97 -18.94
C THR A 9 5.82 3.71 -18.38
N PHE A 10 4.50 3.68 -18.24
CA PHE A 10 3.72 2.51 -17.85
C PHE A 10 3.16 1.85 -19.10
N GLY A 11 3.50 0.59 -19.32
CA GLY A 11 3.15 -0.13 -20.55
C GLY A 11 2.11 -1.22 -20.34
N ASN A 12 1.97 -1.73 -19.12
CA ASN A 12 1.17 -2.93 -18.85
C ASN A 12 0.37 -2.79 -17.56
N LEU A 13 -0.74 -3.53 -17.48
CA LEU A 13 -1.47 -3.79 -16.25
C LEU A 13 -1.06 -5.15 -15.67
N SER A 14 -0.70 -5.15 -14.39
CA SER A 14 -0.24 -6.33 -13.66
C SER A 14 -0.99 -6.48 -12.34
N ILE A 15 -0.91 -7.66 -11.72
CA ILE A 15 -1.65 -8.00 -10.49
C ILE A 15 -0.70 -8.49 -9.41
N PHE A 16 -0.74 -7.86 -8.24
CA PHE A 16 -0.13 -8.41 -7.03
C PHE A 16 -1.15 -9.31 -6.36
N GLY A 17 -0.75 -10.55 -6.10
CA GLY A 17 -1.61 -11.53 -5.45
C GLY A 17 -1.20 -12.94 -5.84
N ARG A 18 -1.93 -13.93 -5.34
CA ARG A 18 -1.78 -15.31 -5.78
C ARG A 18 -3.17 -15.87 -6.01
N ARG A 19 -3.34 -16.65 -7.09
CA ARG A 19 -4.60 -17.38 -7.35
C ARG A 19 -5.01 -18.21 -6.12
N GLY A 20 -6.31 -18.19 -5.82
CA GLY A 20 -6.87 -18.84 -4.62
C GLY A 20 -6.45 -18.22 -3.28
N LYS A 21 -5.88 -17.00 -3.27
CA LYS A 21 -5.69 -16.20 -2.05
C LYS A 21 -6.56 -14.95 -2.09
N GLU A 22 -6.95 -14.52 -0.90
CA GLU A 22 -7.70 -13.28 -0.72
C GLU A 22 -6.76 -12.09 -0.80
N GLY A 23 -7.26 -11.02 -1.41
CA GLY A 23 -6.56 -9.77 -1.67
C GLY A 23 -5.76 -9.85 -2.96
N ALA A 24 -6.12 -9.01 -3.91
CA ALA A 24 -5.32 -8.72 -5.08
C ALA A 24 -5.25 -7.21 -5.33
N VAL A 25 -4.18 -6.74 -5.95
CA VAL A 25 -4.00 -5.34 -6.30
C VAL A 25 -3.71 -5.27 -7.80
N LEU A 26 -4.55 -4.54 -8.53
CA LEU A 26 -4.30 -4.20 -9.92
C LEU A 26 -3.43 -2.94 -9.95
N TYR A 27 -2.34 -2.98 -10.71
CA TYR A 27 -1.40 -1.88 -10.81
C TYR A 27 -0.86 -1.73 -12.23
N LEU A 28 -0.37 -0.53 -12.52
CA LEU A 28 0.36 -0.21 -13.73
C LEU A 28 1.84 -0.47 -13.52
N ASP A 29 2.41 -1.20 -14.47
CA ASP A 29 3.78 -1.66 -14.47
C ASP A 29 4.65 -0.79 -15.39
N PRO A 30 5.78 -0.24 -14.91
CA PRO A 30 6.71 0.48 -15.77
C PRO A 30 7.18 -0.40 -16.94
N ALA A 31 7.05 0.11 -18.16
CA ALA A 31 7.41 -0.58 -19.40
C ALA A 31 8.90 -0.94 -19.48
N ASP A 32 9.75 -0.12 -18.86
CA ASP A 32 11.16 -0.43 -18.71
C ASP A 32 11.34 -1.49 -17.61
N GLN A 33 11.31 -2.76 -18.01
CA GLN A 33 11.48 -3.92 -17.12
C GLN A 33 12.95 -4.20 -16.77
N SER A 34 13.88 -3.25 -16.99
CA SER A 34 15.28 -3.43 -16.57
C SER A 34 15.41 -3.74 -15.08
N TRP A 35 14.41 -3.39 -14.26
CA TRP A 35 14.34 -3.72 -12.83
C TRP A 35 13.92 -5.18 -12.57
N ALA A 36 13.10 -5.81 -13.42
CA ALA A 36 12.53 -7.14 -13.19
C ALA A 36 13.54 -8.28 -13.39
N SER A 37 14.55 -8.05 -14.24
CA SER A 37 15.57 -9.06 -14.57
C SER A 37 16.80 -9.02 -13.65
N ARG A 38 16.87 -8.07 -12.72
CA ARG A 38 18.07 -7.86 -11.91
C ARG A 38 18.06 -8.79 -10.70
N GLU A 39 18.95 -9.77 -10.70
CA GLU A 39 19.24 -10.52 -9.48
C GLU A 39 19.63 -9.54 -8.36
N PRO A 40 19.17 -9.76 -7.12
CA PRO A 40 19.52 -8.89 -6.00
C PRO A 40 21.03 -8.91 -5.81
N GLN A 41 21.71 -7.87 -6.30
CA GLN A 41 23.14 -7.70 -6.17
C GLN A 41 23.46 -7.52 -4.68
N PRO A 42 24.19 -8.46 -4.05
CA PRO A 42 24.62 -8.29 -2.68
C PRO A 42 25.66 -7.17 -2.65
N GLU A 43 25.39 -6.10 -1.91
CA GLU A 43 26.37 -5.06 -1.58
C GLU A 43 26.90 -4.25 -2.79
N ALA A 44 26.03 -3.78 -3.69
CA ALA A 44 26.46 -2.79 -4.69
C ALA A 44 27.03 -1.56 -3.98
N CYS A 45 28.28 -1.20 -4.31
CA CYS A 45 28.92 0.00 -3.78
C CYS A 45 28.14 1.25 -4.19
N ASP A 46 28.11 2.27 -3.33
CA ASP A 46 27.28 3.48 -3.50
C ASP A 46 27.59 4.26 -4.80
N ASP A 47 28.68 3.93 -5.50
CA ASP A 47 29.14 4.59 -6.72
C ASP A 47 28.53 4.03 -8.02
N ASP A 48 27.86 2.88 -8.00
CA ASP A 48 27.23 2.29 -9.20
C ASP A 48 25.87 2.97 -9.50
N LEU A 49 25.95 4.15 -10.13
CA LEU A 49 24.79 4.90 -10.64
C LEU A 49 24.21 4.36 -11.96
N ASP A 50 24.76 3.26 -12.49
CA ASP A 50 24.31 2.60 -13.73
C ASP A 50 23.00 1.79 -13.55
N GLY A 51 22.04 2.32 -12.79
CA GLY A 51 20.73 1.74 -12.58
C GLY A 51 19.61 2.54 -13.23
N ALA A 52 18.44 1.92 -13.36
CA ALA A 52 17.23 2.66 -13.71
C ALA A 52 17.03 3.82 -12.72
N PRO A 53 16.63 5.02 -13.17
CA PRO A 53 16.57 6.20 -12.30
C PRO A 53 15.74 6.01 -11.02
N LEU A 54 14.65 5.24 -11.10
CA LEU A 54 13.82 4.92 -9.93
C LEU A 54 14.54 4.01 -8.91
N ASP A 55 15.39 3.09 -9.36
CA ASP A 55 16.19 2.24 -8.46
C ASP A 55 17.25 3.07 -7.75
N VAL A 56 17.92 3.96 -8.49
CA VAL A 56 18.92 4.88 -7.94
C VAL A 56 18.27 5.77 -6.89
N LEU A 57 17.11 6.34 -7.20
CA LEU A 57 16.32 7.14 -6.25
C LEU A 57 15.97 6.32 -5.00
N GLN A 58 15.43 5.12 -5.18
CA GLN A 58 15.02 4.25 -4.07
C GLN A 58 16.20 3.88 -3.15
N ARG A 59 17.37 3.56 -3.72
CA ARG A 59 18.58 3.27 -2.94
C ARG A 59 19.02 4.49 -2.13
N ARG A 60 19.09 5.67 -2.76
CA ARG A 60 19.45 6.92 -2.09
C ARG A 60 18.51 7.24 -0.93
N LEU A 61 17.19 7.07 -1.11
CA LEU A 61 16.20 7.28 -0.06
C LEU A 61 16.38 6.29 1.11
N GLN A 62 16.69 5.02 0.83
CA GLN A 62 16.96 4.04 1.88
C GLN A 62 18.24 4.34 2.66
N THR A 63 19.31 4.75 1.97
CA THR A 63 20.57 5.15 2.61
C THR A 63 20.38 6.39 3.48
N ALA A 64 19.61 7.38 3.00
CA ALA A 64 19.32 8.59 3.76
C ALA A 64 18.42 8.34 4.98
N VAL A 65 17.61 7.28 4.98
CA VAL A 65 16.68 6.94 6.07
C VAL A 65 16.89 5.49 6.54
N PRO A 66 18.00 5.19 7.25
CA PRO A 66 18.39 3.82 7.59
C PRO A 66 17.40 3.07 8.48
N GLY A 67 16.49 3.78 9.17
CA GLY A 67 15.40 3.17 9.94
C GLY A 67 14.28 2.56 9.09
N CYS A 68 14.19 2.91 7.80
CA CYS A 68 13.14 2.45 6.91
C CYS A 68 13.50 1.09 6.28
N THR A 69 13.31 0.01 7.04
CA THR A 69 13.64 -1.35 6.59
C THR A 69 12.46 -2.13 6.00
N GLU A 70 11.25 -1.55 5.97
CA GLU A 70 10.03 -2.25 5.56
C GLU A 70 10.09 -2.79 4.13
N GLN A 71 10.69 -2.04 3.20
CA GLN A 71 10.84 -2.50 1.82
C GLN A 71 11.80 -3.71 1.72
N ARG A 72 12.92 -3.70 2.46
CA ARG A 72 13.90 -4.79 2.46
C ARG A 72 13.32 -6.13 2.94
N LYS A 73 12.24 -6.10 3.74
CA LYS A 73 11.60 -7.31 4.27
C LYS A 73 10.83 -8.11 3.23
N ARG A 74 10.48 -7.52 2.08
CA ARG A 74 9.50 -8.11 1.14
C ARG A 74 10.05 -8.50 -0.22
N GLY A 75 11.35 -8.39 -0.43
CA GLY A 75 12.01 -8.71 -1.69
C GLY A 75 12.55 -7.46 -2.40
N PRO A 76 12.83 -7.56 -3.71
CA PRO A 76 13.31 -6.43 -4.48
C PRO A 76 12.26 -5.31 -4.55
N PHE A 77 12.74 -4.08 -4.73
CA PHE A 77 11.86 -2.95 -5.03
C PHE A 77 11.22 -3.16 -6.40
N VAL A 78 9.90 -3.02 -6.47
CA VAL A 78 9.13 -3.09 -7.70
C VAL A 78 8.35 -1.77 -7.81
N PRO A 79 8.82 -0.81 -8.62
CA PRO A 79 8.07 0.40 -8.85
C PRO A 79 6.75 0.07 -9.55
N HIS A 80 5.64 0.57 -9.02
CA HIS A 80 4.30 0.35 -9.57
C HIS A 80 3.37 1.50 -9.21
N MET A 81 2.32 1.69 -10.00
CA MET A 81 1.23 2.62 -9.67
C MET A 81 -0.04 1.83 -9.44
N THR A 82 -0.52 1.81 -8.19
CA THR A 82 -1.75 1.07 -7.84
C THR A 82 -2.96 1.72 -8.49
N VAL A 83 -3.76 0.93 -9.20
CA VAL A 83 -5.04 1.35 -9.79
C VAL A 83 -6.19 1.04 -8.84
N CYS A 84 -6.31 -0.22 -8.42
CA CYS A 84 -7.42 -0.67 -7.59
C CYS A 84 -7.06 -1.91 -6.74
N HIS A 85 -7.83 -2.14 -5.68
CA HIS A 85 -7.74 -3.33 -4.83
C HIS A 85 -8.99 -4.20 -5.02
N TYR A 86 -8.78 -5.52 -5.07
CA TYR A 86 -9.83 -6.51 -5.24
C TYR A 86 -9.81 -7.52 -4.09
N GLU A 87 -10.97 -8.12 -3.79
CA GLU A 87 -11.07 -9.15 -2.77
C GLU A 87 -10.40 -10.46 -3.21
N THR A 88 -10.46 -10.76 -4.51
CA THR A 88 -9.89 -11.98 -5.07
C THR A 88 -8.98 -11.70 -6.27
N PHE A 89 -8.09 -12.65 -6.57
CA PHE A 89 -7.24 -12.58 -7.75
C PHE A 89 -8.06 -12.64 -9.04
N GLU A 90 -9.11 -13.45 -9.06
CA GLU A 90 -9.97 -13.68 -10.21
C GLU A 90 -10.84 -12.45 -10.55
N GLU A 91 -11.15 -11.62 -9.56
CA GLU A 91 -11.76 -10.29 -9.80
C GLU A 91 -10.76 -9.31 -10.42
N ALA A 92 -9.55 -9.23 -9.87
CA ALA A 92 -8.49 -8.39 -10.44
C ALA A 92 -8.14 -8.78 -11.87
N GLU A 93 -8.11 -10.10 -12.17
CA GLU A 93 -7.85 -10.64 -13.51
C GLU A 93 -8.94 -10.22 -14.50
N ARG A 94 -10.21 -10.37 -14.14
CA ARG A 94 -11.33 -9.89 -14.97
C ARG A 94 -11.27 -8.38 -15.20
N ALA A 95 -10.94 -7.60 -14.18
CA ALA A 95 -10.82 -6.15 -14.33
C ALA A 95 -9.63 -5.75 -15.21
N ARG A 96 -8.49 -6.43 -15.09
CA ARG A 96 -7.34 -6.23 -15.99
C ARG A 96 -7.74 -6.51 -17.44
N ASP A 97 -8.39 -7.65 -17.68
CA ASP A 97 -8.76 -8.09 -19.03
C ASP A 97 -9.83 -7.14 -19.64
N ALA A 98 -10.71 -6.57 -18.82
CA ALA A 98 -11.68 -5.56 -19.25
C ALA A 98 -11.05 -4.19 -19.53
N ALA A 99 -10.02 -3.79 -18.76
CA ALA A 99 -9.35 -2.50 -18.89
C ALA A 99 -8.24 -2.47 -19.95
N SER A 100 -7.73 -3.65 -20.35
CA SER A 100 -6.72 -3.76 -21.38
C SER A 100 -7.33 -3.34 -22.72
N PRO A 101 -6.63 -2.51 -23.52
CA PRO A 101 -7.10 -2.17 -24.85
C PRO A 101 -7.37 -3.49 -25.59
N ARG A 102 -8.61 -3.68 -26.01
CA ARG A 102 -8.89 -4.74 -26.96
C ARG A 102 -8.08 -4.36 -28.19
N ASP A 103 -7.19 -5.24 -28.63
CA ASP A 103 -6.70 -5.19 -30.00
C ASP A 103 -7.97 -5.21 -30.83
N THR A 104 -8.40 -4.02 -31.24
CA THR A 104 -9.62 -3.86 -32.00
C THR A 104 -9.26 -4.50 -33.32
N ASP A 105 -9.77 -5.72 -33.48
CA ASP A 105 -9.59 -6.52 -34.68
C ASP A 105 -9.75 -5.57 -35.88
N PRO A 106 -8.83 -5.62 -36.86
CA PRO A 106 -8.87 -4.73 -38.00
C PRO A 106 -10.27 -4.81 -38.59
N SER A 107 -10.94 -3.65 -38.58
CA SER A 107 -12.29 -3.37 -39.07
C SER A 107 -12.87 -4.53 -39.89
N PRO A 108 -14.00 -5.13 -39.47
CA PRO A 108 -14.57 -6.26 -40.20
C PRO A 108 -14.81 -5.80 -41.63
N ALA A 109 -14.01 -6.33 -42.55
CA ALA A 109 -14.27 -6.18 -43.97
C ALA A 109 -15.72 -6.64 -44.17
N GLU A 110 -16.56 -5.72 -44.66
CA GLU A 110 -18.00 -5.85 -44.77
C GLU A 110 -18.38 -7.19 -45.42
N GLY A 111 -18.69 -8.20 -44.60
CA GLY A 111 -18.99 -9.55 -45.04
C GLY A 111 -20.21 -10.07 -44.30
N GLY A 112 -21.40 -9.77 -44.83
CA GLY A 112 -22.67 -10.12 -44.22
C GLY A 112 -22.85 -11.61 -43.96
N GLY A 113 -23.36 -11.97 -42.79
CA GLY A 113 -23.64 -13.37 -42.44
C GLY A 113 -24.35 -13.52 -41.10
N ARG A 114 -25.68 -13.62 -41.16
CA ARG A 114 -26.64 -13.93 -40.07
C ARG A 114 -26.13 -14.98 -39.06
N GLY A 115 -26.19 -14.69 -37.77
CA GLY A 115 -25.88 -15.64 -36.71
C GLY A 115 -26.18 -15.15 -35.28
N ASP A 116 -27.37 -14.59 -35.04
CA ASP A 116 -27.82 -14.14 -33.72
C ASP A 116 -28.16 -15.32 -32.78
N LEU A 117 -27.71 -15.25 -31.51
CA LEU A 117 -28.47 -15.54 -30.27
C LEU A 117 -27.63 -16.00 -29.05
N ALA A 118 -26.31 -16.23 -29.15
CA ALA A 118 -25.53 -16.79 -28.03
C ALA A 118 -24.90 -15.76 -27.06
N ASP A 119 -24.76 -14.48 -27.45
CA ASP A 119 -23.91 -13.53 -26.72
C ASP A 119 -24.58 -12.74 -25.59
N ALA A 120 -25.91 -12.78 -25.46
CA ALA A 120 -26.64 -11.94 -24.50
C ALA A 120 -26.41 -12.27 -23.00
N ARG A 121 -25.73 -13.38 -22.66
CA ARG A 121 -25.53 -13.81 -21.25
C ARG A 121 -24.20 -13.37 -20.63
N ALA A 122 -23.25 -12.84 -21.41
CA ALA A 122 -21.98 -12.37 -20.87
C ALA A 122 -22.11 -10.97 -20.23
N ASP A 123 -23.00 -10.13 -20.76
CA ASP A 123 -23.06 -8.70 -20.41
C ASP A 123 -23.65 -8.42 -19.02
N GLU A 124 -24.59 -9.23 -18.54
CA GLU A 124 -25.27 -8.99 -17.25
C GLU A 124 -24.34 -9.19 -16.03
N ARG A 125 -23.20 -9.88 -16.22
CA ARG A 125 -22.24 -10.15 -15.14
C ARG A 125 -21.22 -9.02 -14.92
N ALA A 126 -21.02 -8.16 -15.91
CA ALA A 126 -20.10 -7.03 -15.84
C ALA A 126 -20.66 -5.88 -14.98
N ASP A 127 -21.98 -5.64 -15.04
CA ASP A 127 -22.64 -4.54 -14.29
C ASP A 127 -22.50 -4.66 -12.76
N ARG A 128 -22.30 -5.87 -12.23
CA ARG A 128 -22.16 -6.08 -10.78
C ARG A 128 -20.80 -5.66 -10.22
N ALA A 129 -19.78 -5.51 -11.07
CA ALA A 129 -18.44 -5.12 -10.62
C ALA A 129 -18.27 -3.60 -10.43
N GLY A 130 -19.25 -2.79 -10.86
CA GLY A 130 -19.20 -1.33 -10.73
C GLY A 130 -18.07 -0.66 -11.50
N LEU A 131 -17.29 -1.40 -12.31
CA LEU A 131 -16.46 -0.78 -13.33
C LEU A 131 -17.41 -0.22 -14.38
N ALA A 132 -17.34 1.09 -14.60
CA ALA A 132 -17.97 1.71 -15.76
C ALA A 132 -17.57 0.90 -17.00
N LYS A 133 -18.54 0.52 -17.82
CA LYS A 133 -18.34 -0.28 -19.04
C LYS A 133 -17.31 0.33 -20.01
N ASP A 134 -16.95 1.59 -19.78
CA ASP A 134 -16.04 2.39 -20.58
C ASP A 134 -14.70 2.72 -19.89
N ALA A 135 -14.36 2.03 -18.79
CA ALA A 135 -13.09 2.25 -18.09
C ALA A 135 -11.91 1.53 -18.79
N THR A 136 -11.69 1.82 -20.07
CA THR A 136 -10.45 1.46 -20.77
C THR A 136 -9.32 2.36 -20.32
N ILE A 137 -8.14 1.78 -20.07
CA ILE A 137 -6.93 2.55 -19.74
C ILE A 137 -6.07 2.61 -21.00
N ASP A 138 -5.93 3.81 -21.57
CA ASP A 138 -5.06 4.03 -22.72
C ASP A 138 -3.61 3.84 -22.31
N LEU A 139 -2.93 2.86 -22.91
CA LEU A 139 -1.52 2.57 -22.67
C LEU A 139 -0.73 2.68 -23.99
N PRO A 140 0.55 3.12 -23.94
CA PRO A 140 1.33 3.43 -22.74
C PRO A 140 1.04 4.83 -22.17
N ILE A 141 1.13 4.97 -20.84
CA ILE A 141 1.06 6.27 -20.14
C ILE A 141 2.47 6.70 -19.77
N THR A 142 2.86 7.93 -20.11
CA THR A 142 4.16 8.48 -19.72
C THR A 142 3.98 9.63 -18.75
N ILE A 143 4.66 9.55 -17.60
CA ILE A 143 4.63 10.56 -16.55
C ILE A 143 6.05 11.09 -16.35
N GLU A 144 6.19 12.40 -16.35
CA GLU A 144 7.41 13.07 -15.91
C GLU A 144 7.29 13.36 -14.42
N VAL A 145 8.25 12.86 -13.64
CA VAL A 145 8.32 13.06 -12.20
C VAL A 145 9.39 14.10 -11.92
N ASP A 146 8.94 15.29 -11.57
CA ASP A 146 9.77 16.44 -11.23
C ASP A 146 9.75 16.76 -9.73
N GLU A 147 8.94 16.07 -8.92
CA GLU A 147 8.83 16.29 -7.49
C GLU A 147 8.53 14.98 -6.72
N ILE A 148 9.03 14.90 -5.49
CA ILE A 148 8.78 13.81 -4.55
C ILE A 148 8.21 14.39 -3.25
N TYR A 149 7.09 13.84 -2.77
CA TYR A 149 6.49 14.26 -1.51
C TYR A 149 6.88 13.34 -0.35
N VAL A 150 7.22 13.95 0.78
CA VAL A 150 7.33 13.28 2.08
C VAL A 150 5.98 13.36 2.76
N LEU A 151 5.33 12.21 2.92
CA LEU A 151 3.99 12.10 3.47
C LEU A 151 4.02 11.61 4.92
N ARG A 152 3.22 12.23 5.79
CA ARG A 152 2.90 11.74 7.13
C ARG A 152 1.47 11.22 7.14
N ARG A 153 1.25 10.11 7.85
CA ARG A 153 -0.10 9.62 8.12
C ARG A 153 -0.41 9.76 9.61
N SER A 154 -1.46 10.48 9.93
CA SER A 154 -1.92 10.70 11.31
C SER A 154 -2.98 9.65 11.69
N GLY A 155 -2.59 8.70 12.55
CA GLY A 155 -3.49 7.65 13.06
C GLY A 155 -3.79 6.51 12.08
N ASP A 156 -4.69 5.60 12.48
CA ASP A 156 -5.04 4.41 11.70
C ASP A 156 -5.97 4.74 10.51
N GLY A 157 -6.70 5.86 10.54
CA GLY A 157 -7.73 6.22 9.55
C GLY A 157 -7.48 7.54 8.81
N GLY A 158 -6.40 8.27 9.13
CA GLY A 158 -6.17 9.59 8.56
C GLY A 158 -5.67 9.55 7.12
N GLN A 159 -6.01 10.62 6.41
CA GLN A 159 -5.41 11.07 5.15
C GLN A 159 -3.89 11.17 5.26
N PHE A 160 -3.19 11.08 4.14
CA PHE A 160 -1.78 11.49 4.07
C PHE A 160 -1.69 13.01 4.02
N GLU A 161 -0.80 13.57 4.83
CA GLU A 161 -0.46 14.99 4.86
C GLU A 161 0.96 15.16 4.31
N MET A 162 1.15 16.14 3.43
CA MET A 162 2.45 16.53 2.91
C MET A 162 3.23 17.28 3.99
N VAL A 163 4.43 16.77 4.30
CA VAL A 163 5.38 17.39 5.24
C VAL A 163 6.48 18.13 4.49
N ALA A 164 6.90 17.59 3.35
CA ALA A 164 7.89 18.23 2.49
C ALA A 164 7.67 17.86 1.03
N ALA A 165 8.11 18.74 0.14
CA ALA A 165 8.23 18.53 -1.30
C ALA A 165 9.71 18.63 -1.69
N LEU A 166 10.18 17.67 -2.48
CA LEU A 166 11.56 17.53 -2.92
C LEU A 166 11.58 17.61 -4.45
N SER A 167 11.97 18.76 -4.99
CA SER A 167 12.08 18.90 -6.44
C SER A 167 13.24 18.06 -7.01
N LEU A 168 12.97 17.42 -8.15
CA LEU A 168 13.93 16.79 -9.04
C LEU A 168 14.27 17.78 -10.17
N GLY A 169 15.48 17.69 -10.71
CA GLY A 169 15.88 18.43 -11.92
C GLY A 169 16.35 19.86 -11.74
N GLY A 170 16.54 20.34 -10.51
CA GLY A 170 17.27 21.59 -10.30
C GLY A 170 18.77 21.37 -10.54
N GLU A 171 19.38 22.12 -11.46
CA GLU A 171 20.81 22.39 -11.32
C GLU A 171 21.03 22.91 -9.90
N ALA A 172 22.10 22.47 -9.24
CA ALA A 172 22.53 23.07 -7.98
C ALA A 172 23.06 24.48 -8.29
N GLY A 173 22.17 25.34 -8.79
CA GLY A 173 22.42 26.72 -9.11
C GLY A 173 22.87 27.40 -7.83
N ASP A 174 23.94 28.16 -7.98
CA ASP A 174 24.60 28.93 -6.92
C ASP A 174 23.52 29.60 -6.06
N VAL A 175 23.50 29.27 -4.76
CA VAL A 175 22.45 29.64 -3.77
C VAL A 175 22.26 31.17 -3.63
N ARG A 176 23.05 31.96 -4.35
CA ARG A 176 23.15 33.42 -4.26
C ARG A 176 21.89 34.18 -4.68
N ASP A 177 21.06 33.64 -5.57
CA ASP A 177 19.85 34.33 -6.05
C ASP A 177 18.52 33.78 -5.50
N GLY A 178 18.54 32.92 -4.47
CA GLY A 178 17.34 32.53 -3.73
C GLY A 178 16.26 31.77 -4.54
N GLY A 179 16.54 31.41 -5.80
CA GLY A 179 15.60 30.76 -6.72
C GLY A 179 15.85 29.27 -6.99
N GLY A 180 16.71 28.61 -6.22
CA GLY A 180 16.96 27.17 -6.38
C GLY A 180 15.71 26.35 -6.02
N ARG A 181 15.36 25.36 -6.86
CA ARG A 181 14.32 24.36 -6.57
C ARG A 181 14.78 23.47 -5.40
N GLY A 182 14.63 24.00 -4.19
CA GLY A 182 15.01 23.35 -2.94
C GLY A 182 13.88 22.52 -2.33
N THR A 183 14.13 21.96 -1.15
CA THR A 183 13.09 21.30 -0.36
C THR A 183 12.11 22.33 0.19
N THR A 184 10.84 22.21 -0.16
CA THR A 184 9.75 22.99 0.46
C THR A 184 9.23 22.23 1.67
N TRP A 185 9.30 22.83 2.86
CA TRP A 185 8.76 22.24 4.09
C TRP A 185 7.39 22.83 4.41
N TYR A 186 6.46 21.99 4.87
CA TYR A 186 5.12 22.37 5.25
C TYR A 186 4.92 22.22 6.76
N ASP A 187 4.74 23.35 7.45
CA ASP A 187 4.37 23.41 8.87
C ASP A 187 3.27 24.48 9.09
N PRO A 188 1.99 24.09 9.30
CA PRO A 188 1.53 22.72 9.49
C PRO A 188 1.54 21.88 8.19
N PRO A 189 1.57 20.54 8.29
CA PRO A 189 1.45 19.66 7.12
C PRO A 189 0.16 19.88 6.35
N VAL A 190 0.24 19.81 5.02
CA VAL A 190 -0.85 20.18 4.10
C VAL A 190 -1.54 18.91 3.56
N PRO A 191 -2.88 18.84 3.53
CA PRO A 191 -3.58 17.69 2.93
C PRO A 191 -3.33 17.61 1.43
N LEU A 192 -3.24 16.40 0.89
CA LEU A 192 -3.20 16.18 -0.57
C LEU A 192 -4.53 16.61 -1.21
N GLU A 193 -4.45 17.41 -2.27
CA GLU A 193 -5.62 17.86 -3.02
C GLU A 193 -6.40 16.67 -3.61
N GLY A 194 -7.73 16.71 -3.51
CA GLY A 194 -8.62 15.63 -4.01
C GLY A 194 -8.62 14.35 -3.16
N MET A 195 -7.73 14.19 -2.17
CA MET A 195 -7.76 13.03 -1.29
C MET A 195 -8.76 13.26 -0.14
N PRO A 196 -9.70 12.32 0.12
CA PRO A 196 -10.71 12.50 1.17
C PRO A 196 -10.07 12.54 2.57
N LYS A 197 -10.57 13.43 3.43
CA LYS A 197 -10.08 13.64 4.81
C LYS A 197 -10.33 12.42 5.70
N GLU A 198 -11.45 11.76 5.47
CA GLU A 198 -11.88 10.58 6.21
C GLU A 198 -12.02 9.40 5.26
N GLU A 199 -11.56 8.23 5.72
CA GLU A 199 -11.80 6.96 5.01
C GLU A 199 -13.30 6.65 5.09
N GLU A 200 -13.93 6.36 3.95
CA GLU A 200 -15.34 5.98 3.91
C GLU A 200 -15.61 4.77 4.83
N ASP A 201 -16.75 4.79 5.52
CA ASP A 201 -17.08 3.83 6.57
C ASP A 201 -17.02 2.37 6.11
N TRP A 202 -17.40 2.10 4.86
CA TRP A 202 -17.34 0.76 4.30
C TRP A 202 -15.89 0.29 4.06
N VAL A 203 -15.00 1.18 3.60
CA VAL A 203 -13.56 0.88 3.42
C VAL A 203 -12.94 0.58 4.78
N ARG A 204 -13.24 1.42 5.78
CA ARG A 204 -12.80 1.23 7.16
C ARG A 204 -13.29 -0.09 7.74
N SER A 205 -14.58 -0.39 7.60
CA SER A 205 -15.20 -1.62 8.08
C SER A 205 -14.55 -2.84 7.46
N ARG A 206 -14.36 -2.81 6.13
CA ARG A 206 -13.69 -3.88 5.38
C ARG A 206 -12.24 -4.08 5.82
N ARG A 207 -11.50 -2.99 6.01
CA ARG A 207 -10.12 -3.01 6.52
C ARG A 207 -10.04 -3.61 7.92
N MET A 208 -10.97 -3.25 8.81
CA MET A 208 -11.07 -3.80 10.16
C MET A 208 -11.42 -5.29 10.16
N GLU A 209 -12.28 -5.73 9.25
CA GLU A 209 -12.59 -7.15 9.03
C GLU A 209 -11.34 -7.95 8.59
N LEU A 210 -10.61 -7.45 7.58
CA LEU A 210 -9.37 -8.06 7.11
C LEU A 210 -8.30 -8.13 8.21
N LYS A 211 -8.16 -7.06 9.01
CA LYS A 211 -7.27 -7.01 10.18
C LYS A 211 -7.70 -8.04 11.23
N ALA A 212 -9.00 -8.15 11.52
CA ALA A 212 -9.54 -9.13 12.45
C ALA A 212 -9.31 -10.57 11.97
N ARG A 213 -9.51 -10.86 10.68
CA ARG A 213 -9.25 -12.17 10.07
C ARG A 213 -7.78 -12.56 10.17
N ARG A 214 -6.86 -11.63 9.88
CA ARG A 214 -5.42 -11.81 10.05
C ARG A 214 -5.07 -12.14 11.50
N ASN A 215 -5.61 -11.39 12.46
CA ASN A 215 -5.39 -11.61 13.89
C ASN A 215 -5.95 -12.96 14.39
N LYS A 216 -7.09 -13.43 13.85
CA LYS A 216 -7.66 -14.76 14.15
C LYS A 216 -6.74 -15.90 13.71
N LYS A 217 -6.13 -15.79 12.51
CA LYS A 217 -5.21 -16.81 11.98
C LYS A 217 -3.97 -16.98 12.86
N TRP A 218 -3.40 -15.87 13.32
CA TRP A 218 -2.26 -15.87 14.24
C TRP A 218 -2.59 -16.56 15.58
N LYS A 219 -3.77 -16.29 16.14
CA LYS A 219 -4.23 -16.94 17.38
C LYS A 219 -4.43 -18.44 17.24
N ARG A 220 -4.88 -18.93 16.07
CA ARG A 220 -5.05 -20.37 15.80
C ARG A 220 -3.73 -21.10 15.54
N GLY A 221 -2.79 -20.48 14.84
CA GLY A 221 -1.47 -21.07 14.56
C GLY A 221 -0.54 -21.14 15.77
N GLY A 222 -0.61 -20.15 16.68
CA GLY A 222 0.29 -20.07 17.84
C GLY A 222 0.05 -21.12 18.94
N ARG A 223 -1.10 -21.81 18.95
CA ARG A 223 -1.40 -22.80 20.00
C ARG A 223 -0.99 -24.24 19.66
N ARG A 224 -0.76 -24.59 18.39
CA ARG A 224 -0.45 -25.99 18.01
C ARG A 224 1.04 -26.30 17.89
N GLY A 225 1.92 -25.29 17.79
CA GLY A 225 3.38 -25.47 17.76
C GLY A 225 4.06 -25.50 19.14
N GLY A 226 3.37 -25.09 20.21
CA GLY A 226 3.99 -24.89 21.53
C GLY A 226 4.11 -26.12 22.43
N ARG A 227 3.62 -27.31 22.01
CA ARG A 227 3.67 -28.53 22.84
C ARG A 227 4.74 -29.56 22.42
N GLY A 228 5.51 -29.32 21.35
CA GLY A 228 6.33 -30.37 20.73
C GLY A 228 7.85 -30.33 20.96
N ARG A 229 8.45 -29.26 21.49
CA ARG A 229 9.91 -29.21 21.74
C ARG A 229 10.24 -28.69 23.13
N ARG A 230 9.75 -29.42 24.15
CA ARG A 230 10.42 -29.52 25.45
C ARG A 230 11.17 -30.86 25.49
N ARG A 231 12.27 -30.94 24.77
CA ARG A 231 13.52 -31.55 25.26
C ARG A 231 14.43 -30.31 25.42
N SER A 232 14.41 -29.55 26.52
CA SER A 232 14.63 -29.92 27.91
C SER A 232 15.80 -30.87 28.09
N ASP A 233 16.93 -30.53 27.45
CA ASP A 233 18.24 -30.78 28.05
C ASP A 233 18.95 -29.43 28.17
N GLY A 234 19.02 -28.96 29.41
CA GLY A 234 20.07 -28.07 29.92
C GLY A 234 20.19 -26.67 29.33
N ASN A 235 19.44 -25.70 29.86
CA ASN A 235 20.05 -24.48 30.40
C ASN A 235 19.04 -23.66 31.22
N ASP A 236 18.95 -23.96 32.52
CA ASP A 236 18.29 -23.16 33.55
C ASP A 236 19.03 -21.82 33.76
N ARG A 237 18.93 -20.91 32.79
CA ARG A 237 19.39 -19.51 32.92
C ARG A 237 18.33 -18.48 32.49
N ARG A 238 17.05 -18.86 32.43
CA ARG A 238 15.97 -17.86 32.37
C ARG A 238 15.73 -17.36 33.78
N GLY A 239 16.48 -16.33 34.15
CA GLY A 239 16.30 -15.59 35.39
C GLY A 239 14.87 -15.07 35.58
N PRO A 240 14.51 -14.68 36.81
CA PRO A 240 13.17 -14.22 37.16
C PRO A 240 12.76 -13.08 36.24
N SER A 241 11.56 -13.18 35.67
CA SER A 241 10.97 -12.12 34.85
C SER A 241 10.91 -10.84 35.68
N LYS A 242 11.82 -9.90 35.43
CA LYS A 242 11.82 -8.55 35.98
C LYS A 242 10.63 -7.78 35.40
N SER A 243 9.41 -8.02 35.89
CA SER A 243 8.48 -6.90 35.94
C SER A 243 9.09 -5.90 36.91
N LYS A 244 9.52 -4.74 36.41
CA LYS A 244 10.05 -3.65 37.25
C LYS A 244 8.98 -3.07 38.19
N ASP A 245 7.72 -3.44 37.97
CA ASP A 245 6.59 -2.96 38.75
C ASP A 245 6.52 -3.65 40.11
N THR A 246 6.34 -2.87 41.18
CA THR A 246 6.01 -3.39 42.50
C THR A 246 4.59 -3.98 42.52
N PRO A 247 4.25 -4.89 43.45
CA PRO A 247 2.89 -5.40 43.60
C PRO A 247 1.83 -4.29 43.74
N GLU A 248 2.19 -3.20 44.42
CA GLU A 248 1.33 -2.02 44.59
C GLU A 248 1.09 -1.27 43.26
N GLU A 249 2.13 -1.09 42.44
CA GLU A 249 2.00 -0.49 41.11
C GLU A 249 1.11 -1.32 40.18
N ILE A 250 1.18 -2.65 40.30
CA ILE A 250 0.32 -3.57 39.56
C ILE A 250 -1.14 -3.42 40.00
N GLU A 251 -1.41 -3.29 41.30
CA GLU A 251 -2.76 -3.09 41.82
C GLU A 251 -3.34 -1.72 41.42
N ALA A 252 -2.53 -0.66 41.48
CA ALA A 252 -2.92 0.67 41.01
C ALA A 252 -3.27 0.66 39.52
N LYS A 253 -2.45 0.01 38.67
CA LYS A 253 -2.74 -0.16 37.23
C LYS A 253 -4.02 -0.96 37.00
N ARG A 254 -4.31 -1.98 37.83
CA ARG A 254 -5.55 -2.77 37.74
C ARG A 254 -6.78 -1.93 38.13
N LYS A 255 -6.70 -1.15 39.21
CA LYS A 255 -7.77 -0.26 39.67
C LYS A 255 -8.09 0.82 38.64
N ALA A 256 -7.06 1.45 38.07
CA ALA A 256 -7.22 2.45 37.00
C ALA A 256 -7.89 1.86 35.75
N ARG A 257 -7.54 0.63 35.36
CA ARG A 257 -8.19 -0.07 34.23
C ARG A 257 -9.65 -0.43 34.52
N ARG A 258 -9.99 -0.76 35.78
CA ARG A 258 -11.38 -1.04 36.19
C ARG A 258 -12.24 0.22 36.12
N LEU A 259 -11.77 1.33 36.70
CA LEU A 259 -12.46 2.63 36.63
C LEU A 259 -12.64 3.11 35.20
N LYS A 260 -11.62 2.95 34.33
CA LYS A 260 -11.74 3.30 32.91
C LYS A 260 -12.80 2.46 32.18
N ARG A 261 -12.96 1.18 32.54
CA ARG A 261 -14.01 0.32 31.96
C ARG A 261 -15.40 0.69 32.44
N GLU A 262 -15.57 0.97 33.73
CA GLU A 262 -16.85 1.41 34.29
C GLU A 262 -17.29 2.75 33.68
N LYS A 263 -16.36 3.70 33.51
CA LYS A 263 -16.66 4.98 32.84
C LYS A 263 -17.14 4.78 31.39
N LEU A 264 -16.44 3.96 30.61
CA LEU A 264 -16.83 3.69 29.22
C LEU A 264 -18.18 2.96 29.11
N LEU A 265 -18.53 2.13 30.10
CA LEU A 265 -19.83 1.47 30.15
C LEU A 265 -20.97 2.45 30.47
N MET A 266 -20.76 3.38 31.42
CA MET A 266 -21.76 4.42 31.70
C MET A 266 -21.95 5.35 30.50
N GLU A 267 -20.86 5.76 29.85
CA GLU A 267 -20.90 6.62 28.66
C GLU A 267 -21.61 5.93 27.48
N ALA A 268 -21.40 4.62 27.31
CA ALA A 268 -22.13 3.84 26.30
C ALA A 268 -23.63 3.73 26.62
N ALA A 269 -23.99 3.53 27.90
CA ALA A 269 -25.40 3.45 28.30
C ALA A 269 -26.14 4.79 28.11
N THR A 270 -25.51 5.92 28.42
CA THR A 270 -26.10 7.25 28.17
C THR A 270 -26.31 7.52 26.68
N LEU A 271 -25.41 7.03 25.83
CA LEU A 271 -25.55 7.15 24.37
C LEU A 271 -26.70 6.29 23.80
N GLU A 272 -27.06 5.18 24.45
CA GLU A 272 -28.22 4.38 24.03
C GLU A 272 -29.54 5.05 24.40
N GLU A 273 -29.63 5.71 25.56
CA GLU A 273 -30.84 6.43 25.99
C GLU A 273 -31.14 7.64 25.09
N ASP A 274 -30.12 8.38 24.64
CA ASP A 274 -30.29 9.53 23.74
C ASP A 274 -30.72 9.15 22.30
N VAL A 275 -30.60 7.87 21.92
CA VAL A 275 -31.00 7.38 20.59
C VAL A 275 -32.45 6.87 20.56
N GLU A 276 -33.00 6.49 21.71
CA GLU A 276 -34.37 5.98 21.81
C GLU A 276 -35.43 7.04 22.17
N GLY A 277 -35.02 8.27 22.52
CA GLY A 277 -35.91 9.40 22.87
C GLY A 277 -36.13 10.40 21.73
#